data_AF-A0A7W8Z2N8-F1
#
_entry.id   AF-A0A7W8Z2N8-F1
#
_cell.length_a   1.000
_cell.length_b   1.000
_cell.length_c   1.000
_cell.angle_alpha   90.00
_cell.angle_beta   90.00
_cell.angle_gamma   90.00
#
_symmetry.space_group_name_H-M   'P 1'
#
loop_
_entity.id
_entity.type
_entity.pdbx_description
1 polymer ?
#
loop_
_entity_poly.entity_id
_entity_poly.type
_entity_poly.pdbx_seq_one_letter_code
_entity_poly.pdbx_strand_id
1 'polypeptide(L)' 'MNPAPAGASGWVVFRSDAGRFWATRLRFDDATEAAGVWRTVDADDATTLAELIAEQEQRARSAL' A
#
# COMPACT_ATOMS: atom_id res chain seq x y z
N MET A 1 0.59 14.11 -12.72
CA MET A 1 -0.09 13.81 -11.45
C MET A 1 0.98 13.64 -10.39
N ASN A 2 0.96 14.46 -9.33
CA ASN A 2 2.01 14.44 -8.31
C ASN A 2 1.54 13.49 -7.19
N PRO A 3 2.22 12.36 -6.93
CA PRO A 3 1.84 11.48 -5.83
C PRO A 3 2.04 12.22 -4.51
N ALA A 4 1.02 12.20 -3.66
CA ALA A 4 1.18 12.66 -2.28
C ALA A 4 1.86 11.54 -1.49
N PRO A 5 2.94 11.80 -0.73
CA PRO A 5 3.45 10.81 0.18
C PRO A 5 2.39 10.55 1.26
N ALA A 6 1.84 9.34 1.30
CA ALA A 6 1.12 8.87 2.48
C ALA A 6 2.18 8.76 3.58
N GLY A 7 2.11 9.63 4.59
CA GLY A 7 3.17 9.82 5.58
C GLY A 7 3.68 8.53 6.24
N ALA A 8 4.91 8.58 6.76
CA ALA A 8 5.64 7.60 7.62
C ALA A 8 5.67 6.09 7.24
N SER A 9 4.82 5.62 6.33
CA SER A 9 4.51 4.22 6.10
C SER A 9 5.23 3.62 4.89
N GLY A 10 5.97 4.43 4.12
CA GLY A 10 6.76 3.95 2.98
C GLY A 10 5.94 3.62 1.73
N TRP A 11 4.66 4.00 1.69
CA TRP A 11 3.78 3.82 0.53
C TRP A 11 3.73 5.06 -0.36
N VAL A 12 3.72 4.84 -1.67
CA VAL A 12 3.41 5.85 -2.67
C VAL A 12 2.01 5.58 -3.20
N VAL A 13 1.13 6.57 -3.04
CA VAL A 13 -0.26 6.52 -3.49
C VAL A 13 -0.40 7.22 -4.83
N PHE A 14 -1.16 6.60 -5.71
CA PHE A 14 -1.54 7.09 -7.01
C PHE A 14 -3.05 7.05 -7.14
N ARG A 15 -3.56 7.89 -8.02
CA ARG A 15 -4.98 7.90 -8.40
C ARG A 15 -5.03 8.02 -9.92
N SER A 16 -5.96 7.35 -10.59
CA SER A 16 -6.23 7.55 -12.01
C SER A 16 -7.17 8.73 -12.20
N ASP A 17 -7.18 9.25 -13.41
CA ASP A 17 -8.20 10.16 -13.92
C ASP A 17 -9.61 9.54 -13.87
N ALA A 18 -9.73 8.22 -14.05
CA ALA A 18 -10.97 7.46 -13.86
C ALA A 18 -11.38 7.24 -12.39
N GLY A 19 -10.61 7.75 -11.42
CA GLY A 19 -10.97 7.71 -10.00
C GLY A 19 -10.49 6.47 -9.22
N ARG A 20 -9.85 5.50 -9.87
CA ARG A 20 -9.24 4.34 -9.17
C ARG A 20 -8.01 4.77 -8.40
N PHE A 21 -7.76 4.15 -7.27
CA PHE A 21 -6.59 4.36 -6.42
C PHE A 21 -5.70 3.13 -6.43
N TRP A 22 -4.40 3.33 -6.31
CA TRP A 22 -3.46 2.26 -5.97
C TRP A 22 -2.30 2.79 -5.14
N ALA A 23 -1.69 1.92 -4.35
CA ALA A 23 -0.54 2.23 -3.53
C ALA A 23 0.53 1.15 -3.69
N THR A 24 1.78 1.58 -3.83
CA THR A 24 2.95 0.70 -3.91
C THR A 24 3.89 1.01 -2.76
N ARG A 25 4.39 -0.04 -2.09
CA ARG A 25 5.43 0.09 -1.06
C ARG A 25 6.81 0.28 -1.71
N LEU A 26 7.57 1.27 -1.24
CA LEU A 26 8.92 1.57 -1.75
C LEU A 26 9.97 0.60 -1.25
N ARG A 27 9.79 0.06 -0.03
CA ARG A 27 10.63 -0.98 0.55
C ARG A 27 9.80 -2.23 0.70
N PHE A 28 10.28 -3.31 0.10
CA PHE A 28 9.62 -4.62 0.09
C PHE A 28 10.72 -5.66 0.00
N ASP A 29 10.92 -6.41 1.08
CA ASP A 29 11.97 -7.41 1.21
C ASP A 29 11.40 -8.83 1.10
N ASP A 30 12.28 -9.81 0.89
CA ASP A 30 11.91 -11.21 0.69
C ASP A 30 11.18 -11.80 1.90
N ALA A 31 11.45 -11.31 3.12
CA ALA A 31 10.75 -11.74 4.33
C ALA A 31 9.28 -11.29 4.34
N THR A 32 9.04 -10.05 3.92
CA THR A 32 7.69 -9.49 3.75
C THR A 32 6.92 -10.22 2.65
N GLU A 33 7.59 -10.56 1.54
CA GLU A 33 6.99 -11.35 0.46
C GLU A 33 6.63 -12.77 0.90
N ALA A 34 7.55 -13.46 1.59
CA ALA A 34 7.32 -14.80 2.13
C ALA A 34 6.15 -14.86 3.13
N ALA A 35 5.86 -13.74 3.80
CA ALA A 35 4.71 -13.60 4.69
C ALA A 35 3.37 -13.36 3.97
N GLY A 36 3.36 -13.34 2.63
CA GLY A 36 2.15 -13.13 1.84
C GLY A 36 1.62 -11.71 1.88
N VAL A 37 2.46 -10.74 2.27
CA VAL A 37 2.13 -9.31 2.18
C VAL A 37 2.17 -8.89 0.72
N TRP A 38 1.25 -8.04 0.32
CA TRP A 38 1.22 -7.54 -1.06
C TRP A 38 2.02 -6.25 -1.18
N ARG A 39 2.85 -6.15 -2.22
CA ARG A 39 3.64 -4.95 -2.52
C ARG A 39 2.80 -3.78 -3.03
N THR A 40 1.74 -4.10 -3.76
CA THR A 40 0.83 -3.13 -4.37
C THR A 40 -0.61 -3.53 -4.03
N VAL A 41 -1.42 -2.54 -3.63
CA VAL A 41 -2.86 -2.69 -3.43
C VAL A 41 -3.60 -1.64 -4.24
N ASP A 42 -4.81 -1.95 -4.69
CA ASP A 42 -5.68 -1.03 -5.41
C ASP A 42 -7.10 -1.03 -4.84
N ALA A 43 -7.82 0.08 -5.04
CA ALA A 43 -9.19 0.26 -4.58
C ALA A 43 -9.92 1.32 -5.42
N ASP A 44 -11.25 1.29 -5.41
CA ASP A 44 -12.06 2.28 -6.12
C ASP A 44 -12.21 3.60 -5.35
N ASP A 45 -11.88 3.62 -4.06
CA ASP A 45 -11.89 4.82 -3.23
C ASP A 45 -10.73 4.86 -2.23
N ALA A 46 -10.48 6.06 -1.70
CA ALA A 46 -9.36 6.33 -0.80
C ALA A 46 -9.51 5.67 0.58
N THR A 47 -10.74 5.43 1.04
CA THR A 47 -11.01 4.79 2.34
C THR A 47 -10.62 3.33 2.27
N THR A 48 -11.11 2.60 1.26
CA THR A 48 -10.74 1.20 1.05
C THR A 48 -9.25 1.04 0.76
N LEU A 49 -8.62 1.99 0.03
CA LEU A 49 -7.17 1.96 -0.15
C LEU A 49 -6.42 2.07 1.19
N ALA A 50 -6.87 2.95 2.09
CA ALA A 50 -6.24 3.13 3.40
C ALA A 50 -6.39 1.88 4.29
N GLU A 51 -7.56 1.23 4.25
CA GLU A 51 -7.81 -0.04 4.95
C GLU A 51 -6.89 -1.15 4.45
N LEU A 52 -6.74 -1.30 3.12
CA LEU A 52 -5.84 -2.28 2.52
C LEU A 52 -4.39 -2.02 2.90
N ILE A 53 -3.92 -0.76 2.89
CA ILE A 53 -2.58 -0.40 3.35
C ILE A 53 -2.38 -0.80 4.82
N ALA A 54 -3.34 -0.49 5.69
CA ALA A 54 -3.26 -0.83 7.12
C ALA A 54 -3.22 -2.34 7.35
N GLU A 55 -3.98 -3.11 6.56
CA GLU A 55 -3.96 -4.57 6.58
C GLU A 55 -2.57 -5.12 6.19
N GLN A 56 -1.98 -4.61 5.10
CA GLN A 56 -0.64 -5.04 4.69
C GLN A 56 0.43 -4.67 5.72
N GLU A 57 0.35 -3.49 6.34
CA GLU A 57 1.25 -3.09 7.44
C GLU A 57 1.08 -3.94 8.70
N GLN A 58 -0.14 -4.40 9.00
CA GLN A 58 -0.38 -5.33 10.10
C GLN A 58 0.22 -6.70 9.81
N ARG A 59 0.03 -7.23 8.59
CA ARG A 59 0.62 -8.50 8.16
C ARG A 59 2.15 -8.44 8.19
N ALA A 60 2.74 -7.35 7.69
CA ALA A 60 4.19 -7.14 7.73
C ALA A 60 4.75 -7.08 9.16
N ARG A 61 4.05 -6.44 10.10
CA ARG A 61 4.45 -6.43 11.52
C ARG A 61 4.32 -7.78 12.19
N SER A 62 3.30 -8.57 11.83
CA SER A 62 3.08 -9.90 12.39
C SER A 62 4.01 -10.97 11.80
N ALA A 63 4.73 -10.64 10.73
CA ALA A 63 5.68 -11.51 10.05
C ALA A 63 7.14 -11.35 10.53
N LEU A 64 7.42 -10.27 11.27
CA LEU A 64 8.71 -10.00 11.93
C LEU A 64 8.80 -10.74 13.27
#